data_AF-A0A849ETV3-F1
#
_entry.id   AF-A0A849ETV3-F1
#
_cell.length_a   1.000
_cell.length_b   1.000
_cell.length_c   1.000
_cell.angle_alpha   90.00
_cell.angle_beta   90.00
_cell.angle_gamma   90.00
#
_symmetry.space_group_name_H-M   'P 1'
#
loop_
_entity.id
_entity.type
_entity.pdbx_description
1 polymer ?
#
loop_
_entity_poly.entity_id
_entity_poly.type
_entity_poly.pdbx_seq_one_letter_code
_entity_poly.pdbx_strand_id
1 'polypeptide(L)'
;MTEQQWHPGNLLQLSGSYWQAFALHAGVKLDLFSLLAEGPQTASQAAARIGTQERSLATLLNALGAMGLVHKNGDRYAAAEGARRFLAKSSDAYIGHIIMHHHFLSTSWARLDEAVLSGESLRR
;
A
#
# COMPACT_ATOMS: atom_id res chain seq x y z
N MET A 1 -24.66 18.64 12.97
CA MET A 1 -23.73 17.92 12.07
C MET A 1 -24.04 18.40 10.66
N THR A 2 -23.10 19.02 9.97
CA THR A 2 -23.27 19.37 8.55
C THR A 2 -23.25 18.09 7.74
N GLU A 3 -24.33 17.82 7.03
CA GLU A 3 -24.45 16.67 6.15
C GLU A 3 -23.43 16.81 5.01
N GLN A 4 -22.64 15.77 4.77
CA GLN A 4 -21.69 15.77 3.67
C GLN A 4 -22.46 15.77 2.35
N GLN A 5 -22.24 16.77 1.50
CA GLN A 5 -22.91 16.85 0.21
C GLN A 5 -22.33 15.80 -0.75
N TRP A 6 -23.07 14.72 -0.99
CA TRP A 6 -22.66 13.64 -1.90
C TRP A 6 -22.80 14.07 -3.36
N HIS A 7 -21.80 13.74 -4.18
CA HIS A 7 -21.80 13.94 -5.63
C HIS A 7 -20.99 12.84 -6.32
N PRO A 8 -21.14 12.58 -7.63
CA PRO A 8 -20.50 11.44 -8.28
C PRO A 8 -18.99 11.34 -8.03
N GLY A 9 -18.27 12.47 -8.04
CA GLY A 9 -16.83 12.51 -7.77
C GLY A 9 -16.42 11.95 -6.40
N ASN A 10 -17.09 12.32 -5.30
CA ASN A 10 -16.70 11.86 -3.96
C ASN A 10 -17.14 10.40 -3.69
N LEU A 11 -18.25 9.97 -4.30
CA LEU A 11 -18.67 8.56 -4.28
C LEU A 11 -17.69 7.66 -5.04
N LEU A 12 -17.22 8.09 -6.22
CA LEU A 12 -16.21 7.36 -6.99
C LEU A 12 -14.85 7.32 -6.26
N GLN A 13 -14.46 8.42 -5.61
CA GLN A 13 -13.26 8.45 -4.78
C GLN A 13 -13.35 7.48 -3.60
N LEU A 14 -14.49 7.46 -2.90
CA LEU A 14 -14.74 6.51 -1.81
C LEU A 14 -14.71 5.06 -2.33
N SER A 15 -15.42 4.79 -3.43
CA SER A 15 -15.48 3.48 -4.06
C SER A 15 -14.10 2.97 -4.53
N GLY A 16 -13.21 3.85 -4.95
CA GLY A 16 -11.86 3.52 -5.44
C GLY A 16 -10.76 3.51 -4.37
N SER A 17 -11.08 3.85 -3.11
CA SER A 17 -10.09 4.01 -2.03
C SER A 17 -9.24 2.76 -1.77
N TYR A 18 -9.78 1.57 -2.08
CA TYR A 18 -9.08 0.30 -1.92
C TYR A 18 -7.84 0.17 -2.83
N TRP A 19 -7.78 0.87 -3.98
CA TRP A 19 -6.59 0.82 -4.84
C TRP A 19 -5.34 1.33 -4.13
N GLN A 20 -5.47 2.44 -3.39
CA GLN A 20 -4.38 3.00 -2.60
C GLN A 20 -4.00 2.08 -1.44
N ALA A 21 -4.99 1.50 -0.74
CA ALA A 21 -4.75 0.55 0.33
C ALA A 21 -4.00 -0.70 -0.18
N PHE A 22 -4.39 -1.26 -1.32
CA PHE A 22 -3.73 -2.44 -1.88
C PHE A 22 -2.33 -2.16 -2.44
N ALA A 23 -2.07 -0.97 -2.97
CA ALA A 23 -0.71 -0.55 -3.31
C ALA A 23 0.18 -0.48 -2.06
N LEU A 24 -0.30 0.11 -0.96
CA LEU A 24 0.41 0.10 0.33
C LEU A 24 0.64 -1.32 0.84
N HIS A 25 -0.39 -2.18 0.84
CA HIS A 25 -0.27 -3.57 1.26
C HIS A 25 0.80 -4.31 0.46
N ALA A 26 0.83 -4.14 -0.87
CA ALA A 26 1.85 -4.74 -1.73
C ALA A 26 3.25 -4.23 -1.38
N GLY A 27 3.43 -2.93 -1.18
CA GLY A 27 4.71 -2.34 -0.79
C GLY A 27 5.24 -2.89 0.55
N VAL A 28 4.36 -3.05 1.55
CA VAL A 28 4.72 -3.64 2.85
C VAL A 28 5.02 -5.14 2.71
N LYS A 29 4.19 -5.88 1.99
CA LYS A 29 4.35 -7.34 1.79
C LYS A 29 5.65 -7.69 1.06
N LEU A 30 6.08 -6.84 0.13
CA LEU A 30 7.34 -6.99 -0.61
C LEU A 30 8.56 -6.43 0.15
N ASP A 31 8.37 -5.92 1.37
CA ASP A 31 9.42 -5.28 2.18
C ASP A 31 10.14 -4.12 1.48
N LEU A 32 9.43 -3.44 0.59
CA LEU A 32 9.99 -2.44 -0.31
C LEU A 32 10.49 -1.20 0.45
N PHE A 33 9.79 -0.82 1.52
CA PHE A 33 10.14 0.36 2.32
C PHE A 33 11.42 0.14 3.14
N SER A 34 11.69 -1.06 3.63
CA SER A 34 12.96 -1.39 4.28
C SER A 34 14.12 -1.29 3.29
N LEU A 35 13.94 -1.84 2.08
CA LEU A 35 14.93 -1.76 1.01
C LEU A 35 15.24 -0.31 0.60
N LEU A 36 14.20 0.52 0.45
CA LEU A 36 14.36 1.93 0.08
C LEU A 36 14.77 2.84 1.25
N ALA A 37 14.73 2.35 2.50
CA ALA A 37 15.26 3.03 3.67
C ALA A 37 16.79 2.96 3.73
N GLU A 38 17.41 1.91 3.17
CA GLU A 38 18.87 1.79 3.09
C GLU A 38 19.50 2.88 2.20
N GLY A 39 18.76 3.40 1.23
CA GLY A 39 19.18 4.50 0.37
C GLY A 39 18.48 4.50 -1.00
N PRO A 40 18.73 5.50 -1.85
CA PRO A 40 18.11 5.59 -3.17
C PRO A 40 18.53 4.45 -4.12
N GLN A 41 17.56 3.69 -4.63
CA GLN A 41 17.76 2.54 -5.55
C GLN A 41 17.10 2.79 -6.90
N THR A 42 17.67 2.28 -7.98
CA THR A 42 16.92 2.20 -9.26
C THR A 42 15.86 1.10 -9.20
N ALA A 43 14.85 1.18 -10.08
CA ALA A 43 13.84 0.13 -10.18
C ALA A 43 14.46 -1.25 -10.49
N SER A 44 15.50 -1.27 -11.33
CA SER A 44 16.24 -2.50 -11.68
C SER A 44 16.93 -3.12 -10.45
N GLN A 45 17.63 -2.30 -9.65
CA GLN A 45 18.29 -2.73 -8.42
C GLN A 45 17.30 -3.30 -7.40
N ALA A 46 16.20 -2.57 -7.17
CA ALA A 46 15.15 -3.02 -6.25
C ALA A 46 14.46 -4.31 -6.75
N ALA A 47 14.22 -4.43 -8.06
CA ALA A 47 13.59 -5.60 -8.65
C ALA A 47 14.46 -6.85 -8.53
N ALA A 48 15.78 -6.72 -8.73
CA ALA A 48 16.72 -7.81 -8.53
C ALA A 48 16.73 -8.32 -7.08
N ARG A 49 16.66 -7.43 -6.10
CA ARG A 49 16.60 -7.80 -4.67
C ARG A 49 15.28 -8.46 -4.27
N ILE A 50 14.17 -8.03 -4.86
CA ILE A 50 12.83 -8.56 -4.58
C ILE A 50 12.54 -9.86 -5.36
N GLY A 51 13.26 -10.12 -6.46
CA GLY A 51 13.00 -11.27 -7.33
C GLY A 51 11.83 -11.03 -8.29
N THR A 52 11.70 -9.81 -8.82
CA THR A 52 10.64 -9.43 -9.77
C THR A 52 11.21 -8.76 -11.02
N GLN A 53 10.34 -8.39 -11.96
CA GLN A 53 10.71 -7.66 -13.18
C GLN A 53 10.72 -6.14 -12.93
N GLU A 54 11.70 -5.45 -13.49
CA GLU A 54 11.86 -3.99 -13.36
C GLU A 54 10.57 -3.23 -13.72
N ARG A 55 9.95 -3.56 -14.86
CA ARG A 55 8.71 -2.90 -15.31
C ARG A 55 7.56 -3.04 -14.31
N SER A 56 7.40 -4.24 -13.74
CA SER A 56 6.35 -4.53 -12.76
C SER A 56 6.58 -3.74 -11.47
N LEU A 57 7.83 -3.74 -10.96
CA LEU A 57 8.16 -3.00 -9.76
C LEU A 57 8.07 -1.48 -9.97
N ALA A 58 8.51 -0.98 -11.12
CA ALA A 58 8.42 0.44 -11.46
C ALA A 58 6.96 0.93 -11.44
N THR A 59 6.01 0.10 -11.86
CA THR A 59 4.58 0.43 -11.79
C THR A 59 4.12 0.63 -10.34
N LEU A 60 4.49 -0.28 -9.43
CA LEU A 60 4.19 -0.14 -8.01
C LEU A 60 4.90 1.06 -7.37
N LEU A 61 6.18 1.26 -7.68
CA LEU A 61 6.97 2.40 -7.20
C LEU A 61 6.35 3.75 -7.61
N ASN A 62 5.85 3.85 -8.86
CA ASN A 62 5.17 5.06 -9.33
C ASN A 62 3.83 5.26 -8.59
N ALA A 63 3.06 4.21 -8.32
CA ALA A 63 1.82 4.30 -7.54
C ALA A 63 2.11 4.77 -6.10
N LEU A 64 3.10 4.17 -5.44
CA LEU A 64 3.55 4.59 -4.11
C LEU A 64 4.12 6.01 -4.10
N GLY A 65 4.74 6.43 -5.21
CA GLY A 65 5.20 7.81 -5.41
C GLY A 65 4.06 8.81 -5.53
N ALA A 66 3.00 8.48 -6.28
CA ALA A 66 1.79 9.29 -6.35
C ALA A 66 1.08 9.43 -4.99
N MET A 67 1.27 8.46 -4.09
CA MET A 67 0.78 8.50 -2.71
C MET A 67 1.71 9.24 -1.73
N GLY A 68 2.88 9.71 -2.19
CA GLY A 68 3.87 10.39 -1.34
C GLY A 68 4.63 9.45 -0.38
N LEU A 69 4.57 8.14 -0.58
CA LEU A 69 5.29 7.15 0.24
C LEU A 69 6.71 6.88 -0.27
N VAL A 70 6.96 7.18 -1.54
CA VAL A 70 8.26 7.02 -2.21
C VAL A 70 8.61 8.31 -2.94
N HIS A 71 9.83 8.79 -2.78
CA HIS A 71 10.37 9.87 -3.60
C HIS A 71 11.06 9.30 -4.82
N LYS A 72 10.80 9.88 -5.99
CA LYS A 72 11.49 9.58 -7.24
C LYS A 72 12.37 10.77 -7.62
N ASN A 73 13.66 10.53 -7.84
CA ASN A 73 14.60 11.51 -8.38
C ASN A 73 15.32 10.88 -9.58
N GLY A 74 14.97 11.31 -10.79
CA GLY A 74 15.41 10.67 -12.02
C GLY A 74 14.95 9.20 -12.09
N ASP A 75 15.91 8.29 -12.15
CA ASP A 75 15.72 6.84 -12.19
C ASP A 75 15.78 6.18 -10.79
N ARG A 76 16.00 6.95 -9.73
CA ARG A 76 16.15 6.47 -8.36
C ARG A 76 14.92 6.72 -7.50
N TYR A 77 14.66 5.78 -6.61
CA TYR A 77 13.56 5.78 -5.66
C TYR A 77 14.09 5.68 -4.23
N ALA A 78 13.48 6.39 -3.30
CA ALA A 78 13.80 6.33 -1.87
C ALA A 78 12.50 6.38 -1.05
N ALA A 79 12.50 5.75 0.13
CA ALA A 79 11.35 5.86 1.03
C ALA A 79 11.22 7.30 1.55
N ALA A 80 10.01 7.85 1.49
CA ALA A 80 9.70 9.14 2.13
C ALA A 80 9.90 9.04 3.65
N GLU A 81 10.14 10.16 4.34
CA GLU A 81 10.48 10.16 5.77
C GLU A 81 9.46 9.40 6.63
N GLY A 82 8.17 9.65 6.43
CA GLY A 82 7.09 8.93 7.12
C GLY A 82 7.07 7.44 6.80
N ALA A 83 7.25 7.07 5.52
CA ALA A 83 7.29 5.67 5.11
C ALA A 83 8.54 4.95 5.68
N ARG A 84 9.69 5.62 5.69
CA ARG A 84 10.92 5.11 6.34
C ARG A 84 10.68 4.88 7.83
N ARG A 85 10.08 5.84 8.53
CA ARG A 85 9.85 5.74 9.98
C ARG A 85 8.83 4.67 10.35
N PHE A 86 7.76 4.51 9.59
CA PHE A 86 6.62 3.66 9.99
C PHE A 86 6.52 2.35 9.21
N LEU A 87 7.21 2.21 8.07
CA LEU A 87 7.08 1.05 7.17
C LEU A 87 8.42 0.35 6.87
N ALA A 88 9.57 0.86 7.35
CA ALA A 88 10.81 0.10 7.35
C ALA A 88 10.92 -0.76 8.63
N LYS A 89 11.24 -2.04 8.48
CA LYS A 89 11.35 -3.00 9.60
C LYS A 89 12.50 -2.69 10.57
N SER A 90 13.48 -1.90 10.14
CA SER A 90 14.58 -1.45 11.00
C SER A 90 14.18 -0.33 11.97
N SER A 91 12.97 0.21 11.87
CA SER A 91 12.47 1.26 12.75
C SER A 91 11.70 0.68 13.94
N ASP A 92 11.96 1.19 15.14
CA ASP A 92 11.19 0.85 16.35
C ASP A 92 9.71 1.28 16.27
N ALA A 93 9.38 2.19 15.35
CA ALA A 93 8.01 2.65 15.11
C ALA A 93 7.30 1.87 13.99
N TYR A 94 7.83 0.72 13.56
CA TYR A 94 7.27 -0.06 12.46
C TYR A 94 5.83 -0.52 12.72
N ILE A 95 4.89 -0.11 11.86
CA ILE A 95 3.48 -0.50 11.90
C ILE A 95 3.08 -1.50 10.81
N GLY A 96 4.04 -1.98 10.02
CA GLY A 96 3.71 -2.84 8.87
C GLY A 96 3.04 -4.16 9.26
N HIS A 97 3.19 -4.64 10.49
CA HIS A 97 2.41 -5.78 11.00
C HIS A 97 0.90 -5.49 11.07
N ILE A 98 0.51 -4.27 11.45
CA ILE A 98 -0.90 -3.83 11.48
C ILE A 98 -1.42 -3.73 10.04
N ILE A 99 -0.62 -3.18 9.13
CA ILE A 99 -0.97 -3.11 7.71
C ILE A 99 -1.15 -4.50 7.11
N MET A 100 -0.29 -5.46 7.46
CA MET A 100 -0.45 -6.86 7.04
C MET A 100 -1.69 -7.51 7.65
N HIS A 101 -2.06 -7.19 8.89
CA HIS A 101 -3.32 -7.64 9.46
C HIS A 101 -4.52 -7.14 8.63
N HIS A 102 -4.53 -5.87 8.20
CA HIS A 102 -5.56 -5.35 7.31
C HIS A 102 -5.56 -6.05 5.93
N HIS A 103 -4.39 -6.36 5.38
CA HIS A 103 -4.29 -7.16 4.14
C HIS A 103 -4.95 -8.53 4.28
N PHE A 104 -4.78 -9.22 5.41
CA PHE A 104 -5.41 -10.52 5.61
C PHE A 104 -6.93 -10.41 5.78
N LEU A 105 -7.42 -9.31 6.36
CA LEU A 105 -8.86 -9.06 6.50
C LEU A 105 -9.54 -8.66 5.18
N SER A 106 -8.80 -8.13 4.20
CA SER A 106 -9.41 -7.49 3.03
C SER A 106 -10.31 -8.42 2.21
N THR A 107 -10.02 -9.72 2.19
CA THR A 107 -10.87 -10.70 1.48
C THR A 107 -12.26 -10.81 2.10
N SER A 108 -12.36 -10.76 3.43
CA SER A 108 -13.65 -10.79 4.12
C SER A 108 -14.42 -9.49 3.89
N TRP A 109 -13.73 -8.35 3.88
CA TRP A 109 -14.34 -7.04 3.55
C TRP A 109 -14.84 -6.95 2.11
N ALA A 110 -14.14 -7.59 1.16
CA ALA A 110 -14.56 -7.64 -0.24
C ALA A 110 -15.85 -8.44 -0.47
N ARG A 111 -16.27 -9.24 0.52
CA ARG A 111 -17.46 -10.10 0.49
C ARG A 111 -18.50 -9.68 1.53
N LEU A 112 -18.48 -8.42 1.96
CA LEU A 112 -19.32 -7.95 3.06
C LEU A 112 -20.82 -8.12 2.78
N ASP A 113 -21.23 -8.03 1.52
CA ASP A 113 -22.58 -8.31 1.05
C ASP A 113 -23.04 -9.73 1.41
N GLU A 114 -22.19 -10.75 1.21
CA GLU A 114 -22.50 -12.13 1.58
C GLU A 114 -22.68 -12.28 3.11
N ALA A 115 -21.83 -11.62 3.91
CA ALA A 115 -21.91 -11.65 5.37
C ALA A 115 -23.21 -11.01 5.88
N VAL A 116 -23.63 -9.90 5.26
CA VAL A 116 -24.86 -9.20 5.60
C VAL A 116 -26.08 -10.05 5.26
N LEU A 117 -26.07 -10.71 4.09
CA LEU A 117 -27.17 -11.57 3.66
C LEU A 117 -27.28 -12.85 4.51
N SER A 118 -26.15 -13.46 4.89
CA SER A 118 -26.16 -14.68 5.70
C SER A 118 -26.37 -14.44 7.20
N GLY A 119 -26.01 -13.26 7.70
CA GLY A 119 -25.96 -12.97 9.13
C GLY A 119 -24.80 -13.66 9.86
N GLU A 120 -23.88 -14.30 9.13
CA GLU A 120 -22.77 -15.07 9.67
C GLU A 120 -21.40 -14.46 9.34
N SER A 121 -20.39 -14.83 10.15
CA SER A 121 -19.01 -14.44 9.90
C SER A 121 -18.42 -15.24 8.74
N LEU A 122 -17.85 -14.56 7.74
CA LEU A 122 -17.15 -15.18 6.58
C LEU A 122 -15.72 -15.66 6.88
N ARG A 123 -15.32 -15.71 8.14
CA ARG A 123 -14.01 -16.26 8.54
C ARG A 123 -14.01 -17.77 8.25
N ARG A 124 -13.19 -18.18 7.29
CA ARG A 124 -12.78 -19.58 7.09
C ARG A 124 -11.33 -19.74 7.52
#